data_AF-A0A0F9DWR0-F1
#
_entry.id   AF-A0A0F9DWR0-F1
#
_cell.length_a   1.000
_cell.length_b   1.000
_cell.length_c   1.000
_cell.angle_alpha   90.00
_cell.angle_beta   90.00
_cell.angle_gamma   90.00
#
_symmetry.space_group_name_H-M   'P 1'
#
loop_
_entity.id
_entity.type
_entity.pdbx_description
1 polymer ?
#
loop_
_entity_poly.entity_id
_entity_poly.type
_entity_poly.pdbx_seq_one_letter_code
_entity_poly.pdbx_strand_id
1 'polypeptide(L)'
;MVEQSTINQSLAHRIDNIPPEKRWQPGMSGNPAGRPKDSLTSLLREYLESADTPDGKTRKQELIETLVSQAKTPGVKGQISALLEILNRIDGKVTDTHAIIQDVNIRFTIGKGYEKDATE
;
A
#
# COMPACT_ATOMS: atom_id res chain seq x y z
N MET A 1 15.45 20.36 23.09
CA MET A 1 15.65 20.11 21.64
C MET A 1 16.40 18.80 21.54
N VAL A 2 15.71 17.67 21.32
CA VAL A 2 16.36 16.35 21.28
C VAL A 2 16.89 16.15 19.86
N GLU A 3 18.20 15.98 19.72
CA GLU A 3 18.87 15.86 18.44
C GLU A 3 18.38 14.62 17.67
N GLN A 4 18.07 14.80 16.39
CA GLN A 4 17.68 13.71 15.48
C GLN A 4 18.75 12.60 15.36
N SER A 5 20.00 12.89 15.77
CA SER A 5 21.11 11.92 15.88
C SER A 5 20.82 10.79 16.87
N THR A 6 20.14 11.09 17.98
CA THR A 6 19.87 10.13 19.06
C THR A 6 18.74 9.16 18.69
N ILE A 7 17.77 9.63 17.91
CA ILE A 7 16.64 8.82 17.44
C ILE A 7 17.11 7.76 16.44
N ASN A 8 18.01 8.14 15.51
CA ASN A 8 18.54 7.24 14.49
C ASN A 8 19.45 6.13 15.07
N GLN A 9 20.21 6.41 16.13
CA GLN A 9 21.01 5.38 16.82
C GLN A 9 20.14 4.37 17.60
N SER A 10 18.96 4.79 18.10
CA SER A 10 18.05 3.93 18.88
C SER A 10 17.30 2.90 18.03
N LEU A 11 17.04 3.20 16.76
CA LEU A 11 16.34 2.30 15.84
C LEU A 11 17.27 1.21 15.28
N ALA A 12 18.54 1.53 15.06
CA ALA A 12 19.55 0.59 14.57
C ALA A 12 19.82 -0.57 15.55
N HIS A 13 19.74 -0.33 16.86
CA HIS A 13 20.00 -1.36 17.88
C HIS A 13 18.90 -2.43 18.03
N ARG A 14 17.75 -2.29 17.35
CA ARG A 14 16.59 -3.19 17.58
C ARG A 14 16.62 -4.47 16.76
N ILE A 15 17.31 -4.50 15.62
CA ILE A 15 17.31 -5.67 14.72
C ILE A 15 18.44 -6.64 15.10
N ASP A 16 19.60 -6.13 15.50
CA ASP A 16 20.78 -6.94 15.79
C ASP A 16 20.63 -7.78 17.08
N ASN A 17 19.74 -7.37 17.98
CA ASN A 17 19.52 -8.01 19.27
C ASN A 17 18.38 -9.05 19.29
N ILE A 18 17.83 -9.42 18.13
CA ILE A 18 16.85 -10.50 18.02
C ILE A 18 17.62 -11.83 17.95
N PRO A 19 17.45 -12.73 18.93
CA PRO A 19 18.06 -14.06 18.91
C PRO A 19 17.79 -14.74 17.56
N PRO A 20 18.78 -15.43 16.95
CA PRO A 20 18.64 -16.01 15.61
C PRO A 20 17.45 -16.97 15.49
N GLU A 21 17.10 -17.65 16.57
CA GLU A 21 15.92 -18.52 16.71
C GLU A 21 14.56 -17.78 16.65
N LYS A 22 14.54 -16.47 16.87
CA LYS A 22 13.33 -15.62 16.78
C LYS A 22 13.27 -14.83 15.47
N ARG A 23 14.28 -14.96 14.59
CA ARG A 23 14.28 -14.31 13.27
C ARG A 23 13.35 -15.07 12.33
N TRP A 24 12.67 -14.34 11.46
CA TRP A 24 11.94 -14.96 10.36
C TRP A 24 12.93 -15.69 9.46
N GLN A 25 12.69 -16.98 9.21
CA GLN A 25 13.54 -17.77 8.34
C GLN A 25 13.31 -17.36 6.88
N PRO A 26 14.37 -17.20 6.07
CA PRO A 26 14.22 -16.94 4.64
C PRO A 26 13.31 -17.98 3.98
N GLY A 27 12.29 -17.53 3.23
CA GLY A 27 11.31 -18.40 2.58
C GLY A 27 10.16 -18.89 3.47
N MET A 28 10.19 -18.64 4.78
CA MET A 28 9.04 -18.86 5.66
C MET A 28 8.19 -17.59 5.73
N SER A 29 6.91 -17.73 5.39
CA SER A 29 5.94 -16.65 5.61
C SER A 29 5.93 -16.27 7.10
N GLY A 30 6.04 -14.97 7.40
CA GLY A 30 5.86 -14.45 8.76
C GLY A 30 4.44 -14.65 9.31
N ASN A 31 3.50 -15.08 8.47
CA ASN A 31 2.17 -15.54 8.85
C ASN A 31 1.92 -16.96 8.28
N PRO A 32 2.35 -18.02 9.00
CA PRO A 32 2.19 -19.41 8.54
C PRO A 32 0.74 -19.88 8.44
N ALA A 33 -0.15 -19.32 9.27
CA ALA A 33 -1.58 -19.65 9.28
C ALA A 33 -2.35 -19.00 8.11
N GLY A 34 -1.69 -18.16 7.32
CA GLY A 34 -2.32 -17.41 6.25
C GLY A 34 -3.32 -16.38 6.77
N ARG A 35 -4.17 -15.86 5.87
CA ARG A 35 -5.18 -14.87 6.24
C ARG A 35 -6.25 -15.52 7.14
N PRO A 36 -6.58 -14.94 8.31
CA PRO A 36 -7.68 -15.43 9.13
C PRO A 36 -8.98 -15.51 8.34
N LYS A 37 -9.68 -16.65 8.42
CA LYS A 37 -10.91 -16.89 7.67
C LYS A 37 -12.05 -15.98 8.14
N ASP A 38 -12.14 -15.70 9.43
CA ASP A 38 -13.20 -14.88 10.04
C ASP A 38 -12.86 -13.38 10.11
N SER A 39 -12.02 -12.91 9.18
CA SER A 39 -11.73 -11.48 9.11
C SER A 39 -12.98 -10.69 8.76
N LEU A 40 -13.10 -9.45 9.25
CA LEU A 40 -14.20 -8.55 8.87
C LEU A 40 -14.33 -8.40 7.35
N THR A 41 -13.21 -8.45 6.61
CA THR A 41 -13.23 -8.41 5.14
C THR A 41 -13.86 -9.67 4.53
N SER A 42 -13.64 -10.84 5.13
CA SER A 42 -14.25 -12.09 4.68
C SER A 42 -15.76 -12.05 4.87
N LEU A 43 -16.21 -11.64 6.06
CA LEU A 43 -17.62 -11.50 6.39
C LEU A 43 -18.31 -10.44 5.52
N LEU A 44 -17.64 -9.31 5.27
CA LEU A 44 -18.14 -8.28 4.37
C LEU A 44 -18.31 -8.81 2.94
N ARG A 45 -17.36 -9.61 2.45
CA ARG A 45 -17.44 -10.20 1.11
C ARG A 45 -18.60 -11.18 1.01
N GLU A 46 -18.75 -12.07 1.99
CA GLU A 46 -19.86 -13.02 2.05
C GLU A 46 -21.21 -12.30 2.11
N TYR A 47 -21.31 -11.27 2.96
CA TYR A 47 -22.51 -10.44 3.07
C TYR A 47 -22.87 -9.77 1.73
N LEU A 48 -21.90 -9.23 0.99
CA LEU A 48 -22.16 -8.57 -0.29
C LEU A 48 -22.54 -9.56 -1.42
N GLU A 49 -21.99 -10.76 -1.41
CA GLU A 49 -22.29 -11.79 -2.42
C GLU A 49 -23.63 -12.51 -2.16
N SER A 50 -24.14 -12.46 -0.92
CA SER A 50 -25.46 -13.01 -0.61
C SER A 50 -26.58 -12.27 -1.36
N ALA A 51 -27.48 -13.04 -1.98
CA ALA A 51 -28.69 -12.55 -2.62
C ALA A 51 -29.83 -12.54 -1.60
N ASP A 52 -30.17 -11.35 -1.11
CA ASP A 52 -31.21 -11.17 -0.09
C ASP A 52 -32.01 -9.89 -0.34
N THR A 53 -32.02 -9.43 -1.60
CA THR A 53 -32.88 -8.33 -2.02
C THR A 53 -34.19 -8.89 -2.56
N PRO A 54 -35.32 -8.20 -2.38
CA PRO A 54 -36.63 -8.60 -2.90
C PRO A 54 -36.64 -8.87 -4.42
N ASP A 55 -35.71 -8.23 -5.14
CA ASP A 55 -35.58 -8.31 -6.60
C ASP A 55 -34.65 -9.44 -7.08
N GLY A 56 -34.13 -10.27 -6.17
CA GLY A 56 -33.19 -11.35 -6.49
C GLY A 56 -31.78 -10.87 -6.88
N LYS A 57 -31.48 -9.59 -6.66
CA LYS A 57 -30.15 -9.01 -6.86
C LYS A 57 -29.24 -9.35 -5.67
N THR A 58 -27.94 -9.46 -5.94
CA THR A 58 -26.96 -9.50 -4.84
C THR A 58 -26.83 -8.13 -4.20
N ARG A 59 -26.53 -8.08 -2.90
CA ARG A 59 -26.28 -6.82 -2.18
C ARG A 59 -25.16 -5.99 -2.82
N LYS A 60 -24.21 -6.66 -3.48
CA LYS A 60 -23.17 -6.02 -4.30
C LYS A 60 -23.72 -5.20 -5.47
N GLN A 61 -24.78 -5.67 -6.13
CA GLN A 61 -25.42 -4.93 -7.22
C GLN A 61 -26.14 -3.68 -6.68
N GLU A 62 -26.86 -3.82 -5.57
CA GLU A 62 -27.53 -2.69 -4.89
C GLU A 62 -26.53 -1.62 -4.41
N LEU A 63 -25.36 -2.05 -3.91
CA LEU A 63 -24.28 -1.15 -3.53
C LEU A 63 -23.78 -0.32 -4.73
N ILE A 64 -23.60 -0.95 -5.90
CA ILE A 64 -23.19 -0.26 -7.13
C ILE A 64 -24.26 0.73 -7.59
N GLU A 65 -25.54 0.34 -7.55
CA GLU A 65 -26.66 1.24 -7.91
C GLU A 65 -26.70 2.47 -7.00
N THR A 66 -26.47 2.27 -5.70
CA THR A 66 -26.38 3.36 -4.71
C THR A 66 -25.19 4.27 -4.99
N LEU A 67 -24.01 3.72 -5.28
CA LEU A 67 -22.82 4.50 -5.61
C LEU A 67 -23.02 5.35 -6.87
N VAL A 68 -23.59 4.76 -7.92
CA VAL A 68 -23.85 5.45 -9.20
C VAL A 68 -24.89 6.56 -9.03
N SER A 69 -25.96 6.32 -8.26
CA SER A 69 -26.97 7.34 -8.02
C SER A 69 -26.40 8.53 -7.24
N GLN A 70 -25.63 8.28 -6.18
CA GLN A 70 -24.96 9.34 -5.42
C GLN A 70 -23.93 10.11 -6.25
N ALA A 71 -23.18 9.45 -7.14
CA ALA A 71 -22.21 10.11 -8.00
C ALA A 71 -22.87 11.00 -9.06
N LYS A 72 -24.04 10.61 -9.57
CA LYS A 72 -24.78 11.37 -10.60
C LYS A 72 -25.53 12.58 -10.03
N THR A 73 -25.84 12.61 -8.74
CA THR A 73 -26.55 13.72 -8.11
C THR A 73 -25.57 14.66 -7.41
N PRO A 74 -25.21 15.81 -8.03
CA PRO A 74 -24.31 16.77 -7.41
C PRO A 74 -24.89 17.32 -6.11
N GLY A 75 -24.06 17.39 -5.06
CA GLY A 75 -24.42 17.98 -3.76
C GLY A 75 -24.99 17.02 -2.73
N VAL A 76 -25.17 15.72 -3.05
CA VAL A 76 -25.57 14.72 -2.05
C VAL A 76 -24.40 14.42 -1.12
N LYS A 77 -24.47 14.95 0.11
CA LYS A 77 -23.62 14.50 1.23
C LYS A 77 -24.13 13.15 1.74
N GLY A 78 -23.99 12.12 0.90
CA GLY A 78 -24.29 10.74 1.28
C GLY A 78 -23.23 10.19 2.25
N GLN A 79 -23.37 8.92 2.65
CA GLN A 79 -22.37 8.20 3.44
C GLN A 79 -21.18 7.75 2.58
N ILE A 80 -20.63 8.66 1.76
CA ILE A 80 -19.57 8.38 0.78
C ILE A 80 -18.34 7.79 1.47
N SER A 81 -17.99 8.25 2.68
CA SER A 81 -16.86 7.70 3.45
C SER A 81 -17.02 6.22 3.80
N ALA A 82 -18.24 5.79 4.16
CA ALA A 82 -18.51 4.38 4.46
C ALA A 82 -18.44 3.53 3.18
N LEU A 83 -18.98 4.02 2.07
CA LEU A 83 -18.91 3.36 0.77
C LEU A 83 -17.47 3.23 0.28
N LEU A 84 -16.65 4.26 0.46
CA LEU A 84 -15.24 4.26 0.11
C LEU A 84 -14.45 3.21 0.92
N GLU A 85 -14.73 3.07 2.21
CA GLU A 85 -14.09 2.07 3.06
C GLU A 85 -14.47 0.63 2.64
N ILE A 86 -15.73 0.41 2.24
CA ILE A 86 -16.17 -0.87 1.68
C ILE A 86 -15.38 -1.19 0.41
N LEU A 87 -15.29 -0.25 -0.53
CA LEU A 87 -14.53 -0.43 -1.78
C LEU A 87 -13.05 -0.69 -1.52
N ASN A 88 -12.42 0.10 -0.66
CA ASN A 88 -11.00 -0.07 -0.29
C ASN A 88 -10.70 -1.44 0.31
N ARG A 89 -11.66 -2.07 1.01
CA ARG A 89 -11.49 -3.41 1.58
C ARG A 89 -11.76 -4.55 0.60
N ILE A 90 -12.62 -4.33 -0.39
CA ILE A 90 -13.01 -5.35 -1.36
C ILE A 90 -12.06 -5.39 -2.57
N ASP A 91 -11.80 -4.22 -3.17
CA ASP A 91 -10.98 -4.06 -4.39
C ASP A 91 -9.56 -3.60 -4.08
N GLY A 92 -9.32 -3.16 -2.84
CA GLY A 92 -8.03 -2.66 -2.39
C GLY A 92 -7.97 -1.13 -2.44
N LYS A 93 -7.10 -0.57 -1.61
CA LYS A 93 -6.81 0.86 -1.60
C LYS A 93 -5.67 1.12 -2.59
N VAL A 94 -5.80 2.17 -3.41
CA VAL A 94 -4.67 2.67 -4.21
C VAL A 94 -3.55 3.05 -3.26
N THR A 95 -2.40 2.41 -3.41
CA THR A 95 -1.21 2.66 -2.58
C THR A 95 -0.64 4.04 -2.90
N ASP A 96 -0.16 4.73 -1.86
CA ASP A 96 0.43 6.07 -2.00
C ASP A 96 1.56 6.10 -3.04
N THR A 97 1.53 7.13 -3.88
CA THR A 97 2.61 7.47 -4.80
C THR A 97 3.72 8.14 -4.00
N HIS A 98 4.83 7.43 -3.79
CA HIS A 98 6.00 8.00 -3.12
C HIS A 98 6.90 8.66 -4.17
N ALA A 99 7.15 9.97 -4.02
CA ALA A 99 8.20 10.63 -4.79
C ALA A 99 9.56 10.19 -4.24
N ILE A 100 10.28 9.35 -4.97
CA ILE A 100 11.67 9.01 -4.63
C ILE A 100 12.54 10.18 -5.09
N ILE A 101 12.76 11.13 -4.19
CA ILE A 101 13.72 12.22 -4.39
C ILE A 101 15.00 11.78 -3.70
N GLN A 102 16.02 11.45 -4.48
CA GLN A 102 17.33 11.07 -3.96
C GLN A 102 18.40 11.92 -4.64
N ASP A 103 19.20 12.61 -3.82
CA ASP A 103 20.37 13.32 -4.30
C ASP A 103 21.48 12.30 -4.62
N VAL A 104 21.82 12.18 -5.90
CA VAL A 104 22.89 11.29 -6.35
C VAL A 104 24.16 12.12 -6.55
N ASN A 105 25.20 11.83 -5.76
CA ASN A 105 26.52 12.40 -5.97
C ASN A 105 27.23 11.66 -7.11
N ILE A 106 27.27 12.27 -8.30
CA ILE A 106 28.02 11.76 -9.44
C ILE A 106 29.42 12.39 -9.46
N ARG A 107 30.45 11.56 -9.33
CA ARG A 107 31.85 11.99 -9.49
C ARG A 107 32.30 11.72 -10.92
N PHE A 108 32.47 12.77 -11.71
CA PHE A 108 33.11 12.66 -13.02
C PHE A 108 34.62 12.80 -12.89
N THR A 109 35.36 11.85 -13.46
CA THR A 109 36.80 11.99 -13.66
C THR A 109 37.03 12.29 -15.13
N ILE A 110 37.31 13.55 -15.44
CA ILE A 110 37.69 13.97 -16.78
C ILE A 110 39.19 13.69 -16.92
N GLY A 111 39.54 12.65 -17.68
CA GLY A 111 40.91 12.43 -18.11
C GLY A 111 41.36 13.57 -19.03
N LYS A 112 42.66 13.90 -19.00
CA LYS A 112 43.25 14.86 -19.95
C LYS A 112 42.91 14.38 -21.37
N GLY A 113 42.32 15.28 -22.17
CA GLY A 113 41.93 14.98 -23.55
C GLY A 113 43.09 14.39 -24.34
N TYR A 114 42.79 13.43 -25.21
CA TYR A 114 43.72 13.00 -26.24
C TYR A 114 43.83 14.12 -27.27
N GLU A 115 45.02 14.68 -27.44
CA GLU A 115 45.34 15.43 -28.65
C GLU A 115 45.32 14.44 -29.82
N LYS A 116 44.38 14.66 -30.74
CA LYS A 116 44.43 14.00 -32.03
C LYS A 116 45.55 14.69 -32.81
N ASP A 117 46.67 14.00 -33.02
CA ASP A 117 47.70 14.45 -33.94
C ASP A 117 47.03 14.75 -35.29
N ALA A 118 47.07 16.02 -35.69
CA ALA A 118 46.66 16.43 -37.02
C ALA A 118 47.60 15.73 -38.01
N THR A 119 47.05 14.72 -38.70
CA THR A 119 47.76 14.01 -39.75
C THR A 119 47.94 14.95 -40.94
N GLU A 120 49.14 14.89 -41.54
CA GLU A 120 49.71 15.73 -42.61
C GLU A 120 48.75 16.21 -43.71
#